data_AF-A0A842S026-F1
#
_entry.id   AF-A0A842S026-F1
#
_cell.length_a   1.000
_cell.length_b   1.000
_cell.length_c   1.000
_cell.angle_alpha   90.00
_cell.angle_beta   90.00
_cell.angle_gamma   90.00
#
_symmetry.space_group_name_H-M   'P 1'
#
loop_
_entity.id
_entity.type
_entity.pdbx_description
1 polymer ?
#
loop_
_entity_poly.entity_id
_entity_poly.type
_entity_poly.pdbx_seq_one_letter_code
_entity_poly.pdbx_strand_id
1 'polypeptide(L)'
;MVKVAFMQGSDCWGCHQSLLNTHLGLLEVLPALEIVYWPAVVDFKHQSLKDREDGEILVGFCEGSMRTEEDIENVKLMRQKCQLIIAFGSCSCYGNVHGLANEWDIEEVKARKFKEVESITNDNPEVPSEHVPPFAANVAPTDRYIKIDAYMSGCPPKPEQIVSAVQFLLGQKAFPMEDTPFCNECPLNESGCVLDAGTLCFGPITSVGCSLKCPGNGDPCVGCFGPAKSAHERVSKLIEKTQNIGSLSSGEKKSLFEFLSLYLNVPLMAGFDLSGDILRQISEGNEVETPLANLSDQARQVATNVLGYLKENRDFHEGSTVCDTCPRIIGEKQPDRIRRDYEGLPNMDDCLINQGYICMGPVTRAGCGGLCMRVNAPCSGCYGQSAWNVDQAERYAETVVEKFNTGLTKEQILSQVKDPVGAFEKFTYGARDKFKGGA
;
A
#
# COMPACT_ATOMS: atom_id res chain seq x y z
N MET A 1 -19.54 18.68 -0.55
CA MET A 1 -18.09 18.40 -0.38
C MET A 1 -17.94 17.47 0.80
N VAL A 2 -16.98 16.56 0.74
CA VAL A 2 -16.70 15.61 1.83
C VAL A 2 -15.72 16.26 2.80
N LYS A 3 -16.10 16.41 4.07
CA LYS A 3 -15.24 16.94 5.13
C LYS A 3 -14.15 15.93 5.47
N VAL A 4 -12.88 16.35 5.32
CA VAL A 4 -11.71 15.52 5.61
C VAL A 4 -10.72 16.21 6.53
N ALA A 5 -10.11 15.43 7.42
CA ALA A 5 -9.03 15.87 8.29
C ALA A 5 -7.78 15.01 8.10
N PHE A 6 -6.63 15.65 8.19
CA PHE A 6 -5.31 15.03 8.13
C PHE A 6 -4.56 15.35 9.42
N MET A 7 -4.21 14.30 10.16
CA MET A 7 -3.43 14.38 11.40
C MET A 7 -2.06 13.77 11.18
N GLN A 8 -1.06 14.44 11.73
CA GLN A 8 0.33 13.99 11.75
C GLN A 8 0.68 13.59 13.18
N GLY A 9 1.10 12.34 13.36
CA GLY A 9 1.77 11.88 14.58
C GLY A 9 3.30 11.91 14.41
N SER A 10 3.99 10.98 15.05
CA SER A 10 5.44 10.85 14.86
C SER A 10 5.77 10.13 13.55
N ASP A 11 6.25 10.89 12.57
CA ASP A 11 6.59 10.43 11.22
C ASP A 11 7.64 11.30 10.50
N CYS A 12 7.76 11.11 9.18
CA CYS A 12 8.62 11.88 8.27
C CYS A 12 7.83 12.73 7.26
N TRP A 13 6.50 12.85 7.41
CA TRP A 13 5.58 13.51 6.48
C TRP A 13 5.52 12.89 5.06
N GLY A 14 6.07 11.69 4.89
CA GLY A 14 6.19 11.04 3.59
C GLY A 14 4.84 10.69 2.96
N CYS A 15 3.82 10.38 3.77
CA CYS A 15 2.51 9.99 3.24
C CYS A 15 1.75 11.22 2.72
N HIS A 16 1.77 12.33 3.46
CA HIS A 16 1.30 13.63 2.96
C HIS A 16 2.04 14.06 1.69
N GLN A 17 3.37 13.92 1.62
CA GLN A 17 4.10 14.21 0.38
C GLN A 17 3.68 13.31 -0.78
N SER A 18 3.38 12.03 -0.53
CA SER A 18 2.89 11.11 -1.56
C SER A 18 1.51 11.53 -2.10
N LEU A 19 0.61 12.01 -1.24
CA LEU A 19 -0.64 12.64 -1.67
C LEU A 19 -0.38 13.83 -2.61
N LEU A 20 0.57 14.70 -2.27
CA LEU A 20 0.96 15.85 -3.10
C LEU A 20 1.67 15.47 -4.41
N ASN A 21 2.34 14.32 -4.45
CA ASN A 21 2.97 13.77 -5.66
C ASN A 21 1.96 13.30 -6.71
N THR A 22 0.67 13.35 -6.41
CA THR A 22 -0.39 13.21 -7.41
C THR A 22 -0.38 14.38 -8.42
N HIS A 23 0.26 15.51 -8.08
CA HIS A 23 0.41 16.69 -8.94
C HIS A 23 -0.94 17.18 -9.49
N LEU A 24 -1.13 17.19 -10.81
CA LEU A 24 -2.36 17.65 -11.45
C LEU A 24 -3.56 16.73 -11.17
N GLY A 25 -3.34 15.46 -10.81
CA GLY A 25 -4.44 14.55 -10.45
C GLY A 25 -5.20 15.00 -9.19
N LEU A 26 -4.61 15.87 -8.36
CA LEU A 26 -5.32 16.46 -7.22
C LEU A 26 -6.42 17.42 -7.66
N LEU A 27 -6.33 18.03 -8.86
CA LEU A 27 -7.33 18.99 -9.34
C LEU A 27 -8.71 18.35 -9.54
N GLU A 28 -8.78 17.04 -9.75
CA GLU A 28 -10.04 16.32 -9.92
C GLU A 28 -10.74 16.01 -8.58
N VAL A 29 -9.92 15.93 -7.52
CA VAL A 29 -10.33 15.42 -6.20
C VAL A 29 -10.51 16.56 -5.20
N LEU A 30 -9.56 17.52 -5.15
CA LEU A 30 -9.57 18.65 -4.22
C LEU A 30 -10.89 19.44 -4.23
N PRO A 31 -11.53 19.76 -5.38
CA PRO A 31 -12.79 20.50 -5.38
C PRO A 31 -13.97 19.76 -4.72
N ALA A 32 -13.84 18.44 -4.55
CA ALA A 32 -14.86 17.63 -3.89
C ALA A 32 -14.60 17.46 -2.38
N LEU A 33 -13.40 17.81 -1.90
CA LEU A 33 -13.01 17.74 -0.50
C LEU A 33 -13.14 19.09 0.19
N GLU A 34 -13.70 19.07 1.39
CA GLU A 34 -13.60 20.18 2.33
C GLU A 34 -12.52 19.83 3.36
N ILE A 35 -11.30 20.34 3.16
CA ILE A 35 -10.18 20.10 4.07
C ILE A 35 -10.38 20.97 5.31
N VAL A 36 -10.82 20.33 6.39
CA VAL A 36 -11.23 21.01 7.63
C VAL A 36 -10.13 21.08 8.69
N TYR A 37 -9.08 20.26 8.52
CA TYR A 37 -7.89 20.26 9.36
C TYR A 37 -6.74 19.59 8.59
N TRP A 38 -5.66 20.33 8.33
CA TRP A 38 -4.41 19.79 7.80
C TRP A 38 -3.30 20.82 8.07
N PRO A 39 -2.69 20.81 9.27
CA PRO A 39 -1.86 21.93 9.76
C PRO A 39 -0.68 22.33 8.87
N ALA A 40 -0.19 21.41 8.04
CA ALA A 40 0.91 21.66 7.10
C ALA A 40 0.48 22.41 5.82
N VAL A 41 -0.80 22.39 5.47
CA VAL A 41 -1.31 22.89 4.18
C VAL A 41 -2.34 24.02 4.36
N VAL A 42 -3.14 23.99 5.42
CA VAL A 42 -4.15 25.01 5.73
C VAL A 42 -3.92 25.58 7.13
N ASP A 43 -4.32 26.83 7.35
CA ASP A 43 -4.01 27.57 8.58
C ASP A 43 -4.82 27.14 9.82
N PHE A 44 -5.68 26.13 9.69
CA PHE A 44 -6.42 25.53 10.80
C PHE A 44 -5.47 24.98 11.86
N LYS A 45 -5.53 25.56 13.07
CA LYS A 45 -4.70 25.17 14.22
C LYS A 45 -5.39 24.09 15.07
N HIS A 46 -4.67 23.51 16.02
CA HIS A 46 -5.20 22.42 16.86
C HIS A 46 -6.55 22.75 17.51
N GLN A 47 -6.74 23.99 17.98
CA GLN A 47 -8.01 24.44 18.56
C GLN A 47 -9.19 24.32 17.57
N SER A 48 -8.96 24.58 16.28
CA SER A 48 -10.01 24.45 15.25
C SER A 48 -10.49 23.02 15.03
N LEU A 49 -9.72 22.00 15.41
CA LEU A 49 -10.17 20.60 15.44
C LEU A 49 -10.95 20.30 16.73
N LYS A 50 -10.49 20.84 17.87
CA LYS A 50 -11.17 20.66 19.17
C LYS A 50 -12.58 21.25 19.18
N ASP A 51 -12.75 22.42 18.59
CA ASP A 51 -14.01 23.18 18.57
C ASP A 51 -15.09 22.57 17.65
N ARG A 52 -14.72 21.58 16.82
CA ARG A 52 -15.66 20.87 15.94
C ARG A 52 -16.57 19.96 16.73
N GLU A 53 -17.75 19.68 16.17
CA GLU A 53 -18.67 18.72 16.76
C GLU A 53 -18.12 17.28 16.62
N ASP A 54 -18.50 16.40 17.54
CA ASP A 54 -18.11 15.00 17.49
C ASP A 54 -18.77 14.32 16.27
N GLY A 55 -17.99 13.58 15.49
CA GLY A 55 -18.44 12.99 14.23
C GLY A 55 -18.76 13.98 13.11
N GLU A 56 -18.41 15.27 13.23
CA GLU A 56 -18.63 16.28 12.18
C GLU A 56 -17.85 15.98 10.89
N ILE A 57 -16.69 15.34 11.02
CA ILE A 57 -15.77 15.07 9.92
C ILE A 57 -16.05 13.67 9.37
N LEU A 58 -16.22 13.51 8.06
CA LEU A 58 -16.51 12.19 7.51
C LEU A 58 -15.30 11.26 7.64
N VAL A 59 -14.12 11.72 7.22
CA VAL A 59 -12.91 10.90 7.19
C VAL A 59 -11.71 11.63 7.79
N GLY A 60 -11.06 10.97 8.73
CA GLY A 60 -9.76 11.36 9.26
C GLY A 60 -8.65 10.45 8.75
N PHE A 61 -7.61 11.03 8.17
CA PHE A 61 -6.36 10.34 7.82
C PHE A 61 -5.35 10.60 8.94
N CYS A 62 -4.88 9.54 9.58
CA CYS A 62 -3.85 9.62 10.62
C CYS A 62 -2.54 9.07 10.06
N GLU A 63 -1.57 9.94 9.76
CA GLU A 63 -0.18 9.54 9.49
C GLU A 63 0.60 9.44 10.80
N GLY A 64 1.60 8.54 10.82
CA GLY A 64 2.55 8.45 11.92
C GLY A 64 2.16 7.48 13.01
N SER A 65 3.18 7.04 13.76
CA SER A 65 2.98 6.16 14.91
C SER A 65 2.84 6.97 16.18
N MET A 66 2.42 6.33 17.25
CA MET A 66 2.33 6.95 18.57
C MET A 66 3.68 6.83 19.27
N ARG A 67 4.39 7.95 19.45
CA ARG A 67 5.71 7.99 20.13
C ARG A 67 5.69 8.92 21.35
N THR A 68 4.77 9.87 21.37
CA THR A 68 4.55 10.84 22.44
C THR A 68 3.12 10.72 22.97
N GLU A 69 2.89 11.21 24.19
CA GLU A 69 1.54 11.29 24.75
C GLU A 69 0.64 12.22 23.92
N GLU A 70 1.20 13.28 23.33
CA GLU A 70 0.47 14.17 22.43
C GLU A 70 0.03 13.46 21.13
N ASP A 71 0.84 12.54 20.57
CA ASP A 71 0.41 11.71 19.44
C ASP A 71 -0.86 10.91 19.81
N ILE A 72 -0.86 10.30 21.00
CA ILE A 72 -1.95 9.47 21.51
C ILE A 72 -3.22 10.31 21.72
N GLU A 73 -3.08 11.49 22.34
CA GLU A 73 -4.17 12.44 22.53
C GLU A 73 -4.76 12.90 21.19
N ASN A 74 -3.90 13.22 20.22
CA ASN A 74 -4.30 13.70 18.91
C ASN A 74 -5.07 12.64 18.11
N VAL A 75 -4.65 11.37 18.14
CA VAL A 75 -5.42 10.32 17.44
C VAL A 75 -6.74 10.00 18.13
N LYS A 76 -6.81 10.08 19.47
CA LYS A 76 -8.08 9.97 20.20
C LYS A 76 -9.03 11.11 19.83
N LEU A 77 -8.53 12.33 19.73
CA LEU A 77 -9.29 13.48 19.25
C LEU A 77 -9.77 13.26 17.81
N MET A 78 -8.91 12.82 16.91
CA MET A 78 -9.30 12.48 15.53
C MET A 78 -10.42 11.44 15.53
N ARG A 79 -10.30 10.37 16.32
CA ARG A 79 -11.32 9.33 16.42
C ARG A 79 -12.66 9.86 16.92
N GLN A 80 -12.65 10.82 17.84
CA GLN A 80 -13.84 11.48 18.35
C GLN A 80 -14.50 12.39 17.30
N LYS A 81 -13.70 13.14 16.53
CA LYS A 81 -14.20 14.12 15.54
C LYS A 81 -14.56 13.49 14.19
N CYS A 82 -14.00 12.34 13.86
CA CYS A 82 -14.18 11.68 12.56
C CYS A 82 -15.13 10.47 12.65
N GLN A 83 -15.98 10.30 11.63
CA GLN A 83 -16.82 9.10 11.48
C GLN A 83 -16.01 7.89 11.01
N LEU A 84 -15.02 8.12 10.15
CA LEU A 84 -14.08 7.10 9.67
C LEU A 84 -12.64 7.51 9.98
N ILE A 85 -11.80 6.54 10.34
CA ILE A 85 -10.35 6.71 10.50
C ILE A 85 -9.60 5.77 9.56
N ILE A 86 -8.73 6.36 8.76
CA ILE A 86 -7.77 5.67 7.90
C ILE A 86 -6.39 5.79 8.56
N ALA A 87 -5.79 4.64 8.89
CA ALA A 87 -4.37 4.58 9.20
C ALA A 87 -3.59 4.83 7.91
N PHE A 88 -3.03 6.03 7.77
CA PHE A 88 -2.41 6.52 6.56
C PHE A 88 -0.89 6.32 6.59
N GLY A 89 -0.44 5.24 5.96
CA GLY A 89 0.97 4.86 5.85
C GLY A 89 1.41 3.78 6.84
N SER A 90 2.57 3.19 6.59
CA SER A 90 3.08 2.09 7.40
C SER A 90 3.44 2.49 8.84
N CYS A 91 3.68 3.77 9.12
CA CYS A 91 3.89 4.27 10.48
C CYS A 91 2.65 4.09 11.35
N SER A 92 1.50 4.58 10.88
CA SER A 92 0.23 4.44 11.58
C SER A 92 -0.27 3.01 11.58
N CYS A 93 -0.03 2.26 10.50
CA CYS A 93 -0.45 0.87 10.41
C CYS A 93 0.38 -0.04 11.33
N TYR A 94 1.70 0.14 11.40
CA TYR A 94 2.61 -0.89 11.96
C TYR A 94 3.78 -0.35 12.82
N GLY A 95 3.85 0.95 13.11
CA GLY A 95 4.95 1.56 13.88
C GLY A 95 6.21 1.90 13.06
N ASN A 96 6.49 1.19 11.96
CA ASN A 96 7.54 1.51 10.98
C ASN A 96 8.97 1.59 11.57
N VAL A 97 9.92 2.23 10.86
CA VAL A 97 11.37 2.19 11.13
C VAL A 97 11.72 2.61 12.55
N HIS A 98 11.13 3.69 13.05
CA HIS A 98 11.40 4.14 14.42
C HIS A 98 10.75 3.25 15.47
N GLY A 99 9.84 2.35 15.10
CA GLY A 99 9.37 1.26 15.94
C GLY A 99 10.49 0.32 16.42
N LEU A 100 11.62 0.26 15.70
CA LEU A 100 12.82 -0.44 16.14
C LEU A 100 13.37 0.12 17.46
N ALA A 101 13.10 1.39 17.79
CA ALA A 101 13.51 1.98 19.07
C ALA A 101 13.00 1.22 20.30
N ASN A 102 11.95 0.39 20.16
CA ASN A 102 11.43 -0.46 21.22
C ASN A 102 12.33 -1.67 21.56
N GLU A 103 13.44 -1.87 20.85
CA GLU A 103 14.48 -2.85 21.24
C GLU A 103 15.24 -2.41 22.49
N TRP A 104 15.24 -1.11 22.79
CA TRP A 104 16.01 -0.51 23.87
C TRP A 104 15.09 0.06 24.94
N ASP A 105 15.63 0.22 26.15
CA ASP A 105 14.95 1.00 27.17
C ASP A 105 14.83 2.46 26.73
N ILE A 106 13.68 3.07 27.01
CA ILE A 106 13.40 4.44 26.59
C ILE A 106 14.38 5.46 27.17
N GLU A 107 14.89 5.25 28.39
CA GLU A 107 15.89 6.12 29.00
C GLU A 107 17.22 6.03 28.27
N GLU A 108 17.62 4.84 27.79
CA GLU A 108 18.83 4.66 26.97
C GLU A 108 18.70 5.40 25.64
N VAL A 109 17.54 5.29 24.96
CA VAL A 109 17.29 6.02 23.70
C VAL A 109 17.36 7.53 23.90
N LYS A 110 16.76 8.05 24.98
CA LYS A 110 16.77 9.48 25.32
C LYS A 110 18.17 9.96 25.70
N ALA A 111 18.90 9.20 26.52
CA ALA A 111 20.28 9.50 26.88
C ALA A 111 21.17 9.53 25.64
N ARG A 112 21.06 8.52 24.77
CA ARG A 112 21.80 8.47 23.51
C ARG A 112 21.57 9.73 22.68
N LYS A 113 20.31 10.14 22.47
CA LYS A 113 19.94 11.27 21.62
C LYS A 113 20.31 12.64 22.21
N PHE A 114 20.05 12.85 23.49
CA PHE A 114 20.09 14.19 24.11
C PHE A 114 21.30 14.43 25.01
N LYS A 115 22.06 13.39 25.37
CA LYS A 115 23.21 13.51 26.29
C LYS A 115 24.52 12.96 25.74
N GLU A 116 24.48 11.88 24.96
CA GLU A 116 25.67 11.10 24.64
C GLU A 116 26.12 11.19 23.18
N VAL A 117 25.33 11.81 22.29
CA VAL A 117 25.81 12.03 20.91
C VAL A 117 27.04 12.93 20.91
N GLU A 118 28.01 12.57 20.09
CA GLU A 118 29.34 13.15 20.01
C GLU A 118 29.30 14.64 19.60
N SER A 119 28.19 15.08 19.00
CA SER A 119 27.96 16.46 18.59
C SER A 119 27.36 17.35 19.68
N ILE A 120 27.06 16.83 20.87
CA ILE A 120 26.59 17.64 22.00
C ILE A 120 27.74 18.45 22.55
N THR A 121 27.53 19.77 22.65
CA THR A 121 28.51 20.73 23.16
C THR A 121 28.09 21.36 24.49
N ASN A 122 26.88 21.06 24.97
CA ASN A 122 26.38 21.56 26.26
C ASN A 122 27.20 20.97 27.41
N ASP A 123 27.67 21.80 28.34
CA ASP A 123 28.43 21.37 29.52
C ASP A 123 27.61 20.46 30.46
N ASN A 124 26.28 20.63 30.47
CA ASN A 124 25.34 19.82 31.24
C ASN A 124 24.14 19.43 30.36
N PRO A 125 24.26 18.40 29.53
CA PRO A 125 23.19 18.04 28.60
C PRO A 125 22.04 17.34 29.32
N GLU A 126 20.82 17.73 28.97
CA GLU A 126 19.60 17.22 29.57
C GLU A 126 18.55 16.87 28.50
N VAL A 127 17.59 16.04 28.90
CA VAL A 127 16.45 15.74 28.03
C VAL A 127 15.50 16.94 28.08
N PRO A 128 15.11 17.53 26.94
CA PRO A 128 14.13 18.62 26.93
C PRO A 128 12.82 18.22 27.61
N SER A 129 12.29 19.10 28.45
CA SER A 129 11.02 18.88 29.18
C SER A 129 10.07 20.07 29.15
N GLU A 130 10.54 21.25 28.73
CA GLU A 130 9.72 22.46 28.62
C GLU A 130 9.12 22.58 27.21
N HIS A 131 7.81 22.81 27.13
CA HIS A 131 7.06 22.97 25.87
C HIS A 131 7.18 21.81 24.86
N VAL A 132 7.54 20.62 25.33
CA VAL A 132 7.61 19.39 24.54
C VAL A 132 6.73 18.32 25.16
N PRO A 133 6.07 17.48 24.36
CA PRO A 133 5.23 16.43 24.90
C PRO A 133 6.08 15.33 25.56
N PRO A 134 5.58 14.68 26.62
CA PRO A 134 6.20 13.48 27.16
C PRO A 134 6.26 12.37 26.11
N PHE A 135 7.29 11.54 26.18
CA PHE A 135 7.32 10.32 25.38
C PHE A 135 6.32 9.29 25.92
N ALA A 136 5.66 8.58 25.01
CA ALA A 136 4.92 7.37 25.32
C ALA A 136 5.90 6.23 25.69
N ALA A 137 5.40 5.23 26.41
CA ALA A 137 6.19 4.09 26.87
C ALA A 137 6.88 3.32 25.73
N ASN A 138 6.19 3.14 24.60
CA ASN A 138 6.69 2.47 23.41
C ASN A 138 6.21 3.20 22.15
N VAL A 139 6.92 3.01 21.04
CA VAL A 139 6.40 3.32 19.71
C VAL A 139 5.34 2.29 19.35
N ALA A 140 4.12 2.73 19.04
CA ALA A 140 3.04 1.81 18.70
C ALA A 140 2.22 2.30 17.50
N PRO A 141 1.63 1.37 16.71
CA PRO A 141 0.68 1.73 15.66
C PRO A 141 -0.59 2.35 16.25
N THR A 142 -1.34 3.05 15.41
CA THR A 142 -2.52 3.82 15.82
C THR A 142 -3.65 2.94 16.36
N ASP A 143 -3.76 1.71 15.86
CA ASP A 143 -4.78 0.72 16.25
C ASP A 143 -4.64 0.21 17.69
N ARG A 144 -3.53 0.52 18.38
CA ARG A 144 -3.36 0.23 19.81
C ARG A 144 -4.19 1.16 20.70
N TYR A 145 -4.56 2.33 20.21
CA TYR A 145 -5.19 3.38 21.03
C TYR A 145 -6.59 3.76 20.57
N ILE A 146 -6.91 3.56 19.29
CA ILE A 146 -8.21 3.86 18.71
C ILE A 146 -8.65 2.78 17.72
N LYS A 147 -9.96 2.68 17.48
CA LYS A 147 -10.48 1.86 16.39
C LYS A 147 -10.15 2.48 15.03
N ILE A 148 -9.48 1.70 14.18
CA ILE A 148 -9.19 2.00 12.77
C ILE A 148 -10.25 1.35 11.88
N ASP A 149 -10.73 2.08 10.87
CA ASP A 149 -11.72 1.56 9.91
C ASP A 149 -11.06 1.09 8.61
N ALA A 150 -9.89 1.61 8.26
CA ALA A 150 -9.12 1.20 7.08
C ALA A 150 -7.61 1.35 7.27
N TYR A 151 -6.83 0.46 6.67
CA TYR A 151 -5.37 0.54 6.65
C TYR A 151 -4.86 0.78 5.23
N MET A 152 -4.17 1.91 5.05
CA MET A 152 -3.50 2.26 3.80
C MET A 152 -2.00 2.14 4.01
N SER A 153 -1.44 0.95 3.80
CA SER A 153 -0.01 0.71 4.04
C SER A 153 0.89 1.17 2.89
N GLY A 154 2.17 1.33 3.22
CA GLY A 154 3.22 1.82 2.33
C GLY A 154 4.06 2.87 3.04
N CYS A 155 5.35 2.95 2.71
CA CYS A 155 6.28 3.93 3.28
C CYS A 155 6.92 4.79 2.18
N PRO A 156 6.17 5.69 1.53
CA PRO A 156 4.73 5.94 1.71
C PRO A 156 3.83 5.06 0.82
N PRO A 157 2.49 5.08 1.02
CA PRO A 157 1.54 4.53 0.04
C PRO A 157 1.70 5.24 -1.30
N LYS A 158 1.39 4.57 -2.41
CA LYS A 158 1.51 5.18 -3.74
C LYS A 158 0.48 6.29 -3.96
N PRO A 159 0.80 7.36 -4.70
CA PRO A 159 -0.15 8.43 -5.02
C PRO A 159 -1.47 7.89 -5.59
N GLU A 160 -1.41 6.91 -6.49
CA GLU A 160 -2.59 6.36 -7.14
C GLU A 160 -3.49 5.61 -6.16
N GLN A 161 -2.92 4.94 -5.16
CA GLN A 161 -3.69 4.28 -4.09
C GLN A 161 -4.40 5.30 -3.20
N ILE A 162 -3.74 6.42 -2.91
CA ILE A 162 -4.30 7.51 -2.11
C ILE A 162 -5.47 8.15 -2.86
N VAL A 163 -5.27 8.51 -4.14
CA VAL A 163 -6.31 9.07 -5.00
C VAL A 163 -7.50 8.13 -5.12
N SER A 164 -7.26 6.84 -5.35
CA SER A 164 -8.32 5.82 -5.45
C SER A 164 -9.17 5.79 -4.18
N ALA A 165 -8.54 5.83 -3.00
CA ALA A 165 -9.25 5.86 -1.72
C ALA A 165 -10.08 7.12 -1.55
N VAL A 166 -9.54 8.28 -1.91
CA VAL A 166 -10.28 9.54 -1.81
C VAL A 166 -11.43 9.58 -2.83
N GLN A 167 -11.22 9.16 -4.08
CA GLN A 167 -12.26 9.09 -5.11
C GLN A 167 -13.38 8.13 -4.73
N PHE A 168 -13.04 6.97 -4.14
CA PHE A 168 -14.01 6.03 -3.61
C PHE A 168 -14.91 6.69 -2.54
N LEU A 169 -14.32 7.44 -1.60
CA LEU A 169 -15.06 8.15 -0.55
C LEU A 169 -15.97 9.27 -1.09
N LEU A 170 -15.69 9.81 -2.27
CA LEU A 170 -16.47 10.88 -2.90
C LEU A 170 -17.70 10.37 -3.65
N GLY A 171 -17.88 9.05 -3.78
CA GLY A 171 -18.79 8.45 -4.75
C GLY A 171 -18.21 8.59 -6.16
N GLN A 172 -18.17 7.49 -6.91
CA GLN A 172 -17.45 7.45 -8.19
C GLN A 172 -17.94 8.54 -9.15
N LYS A 173 -17.04 9.45 -9.56
CA LYS A 173 -17.32 10.43 -10.62
C LYS A 173 -17.21 9.76 -11.98
N ALA A 174 -18.01 10.23 -12.94
CA ALA A 174 -17.85 9.85 -14.33
C ALA A 174 -16.46 10.25 -14.84
N PHE A 175 -15.73 9.31 -15.43
CA PHE A 175 -14.49 9.60 -16.14
C PHE A 175 -14.78 10.27 -17.48
N PRO A 176 -13.91 11.17 -17.98
CA PRO A 176 -13.93 11.55 -19.39
C PRO A 176 -13.65 10.30 -20.24
N MET A 177 -14.68 9.81 -20.93
CA MET A 177 -14.59 8.62 -21.78
C MET A 177 -14.36 9.01 -23.23
N GLU A 178 -13.33 8.44 -23.84
CA GLU A 178 -13.16 8.48 -25.28
C GLU A 178 -14.07 7.45 -25.97
N ASP A 179 -14.41 7.72 -27.22
CA ASP A 179 -15.29 6.82 -27.98
C ASP A 179 -14.60 5.48 -28.28
N THR A 180 -13.29 5.51 -28.52
CA THR A 180 -12.50 4.38 -29.01
C THR A 180 -11.66 3.71 -27.92
N PRO A 181 -11.51 2.36 -27.96
CA PRO A 181 -10.64 1.64 -27.04
C PRO A 181 -9.16 1.74 -27.42
N PHE A 182 -8.27 1.64 -26.42
CA PHE A 182 -6.82 1.71 -26.56
C PHE A 182 -6.25 0.72 -27.59
N CYS A 183 -6.88 -0.44 -27.75
CA CYS A 183 -6.50 -1.42 -28.78
C CYS A 183 -6.38 -0.81 -30.18
N ASN A 184 -7.18 0.22 -30.51
CA ASN A 184 -7.16 0.88 -31.82
C ASN A 184 -5.86 1.66 -32.09
N GLU A 185 -5.13 2.06 -31.04
CA GLU A 185 -3.85 2.79 -31.15
C GLU A 185 -2.66 1.99 -30.59
N CYS A 186 -2.89 0.73 -30.23
CA CYS A 186 -1.92 -0.14 -29.59
C CYS A 186 -0.83 -0.55 -30.59
N PRO A 187 0.46 -0.43 -30.26
CA PRO A 187 1.55 -0.84 -31.14
C PRO A 187 1.57 -2.36 -31.41
N LEU A 188 0.95 -3.16 -30.53
CA LEU A 188 0.84 -4.62 -30.65
C LEU A 188 -0.49 -5.07 -31.26
N ASN A 189 -1.29 -4.16 -31.81
CA ASN A 189 -2.63 -4.49 -32.32
C ASN A 189 -2.58 -5.42 -33.54
N GLU A 190 -1.64 -5.17 -34.46
CA GLU A 190 -1.51 -5.94 -35.70
C GLU A 190 -0.72 -7.25 -35.52
N SER A 191 0.23 -7.28 -34.58
CA SER A 191 1.02 -8.47 -34.27
C SER A 191 1.58 -8.42 -32.85
N GLY A 192 1.72 -9.58 -32.21
CA GLY A 192 2.32 -9.68 -30.88
C GLY A 192 1.41 -9.27 -29.72
N CYS A 193 0.09 -9.26 -29.90
CA CYS A 193 -0.84 -8.88 -28.84
C CYS A 193 -0.69 -9.79 -27.60
N VAL A 194 -0.37 -9.18 -26.46
CA VAL A 194 -0.18 -9.89 -25.19
C VAL A 194 -1.47 -10.57 -24.68
N LEU A 195 -2.64 -10.00 -24.98
CA LEU A 195 -3.93 -10.62 -24.64
C LEU A 195 -4.18 -11.88 -25.48
N ASP A 196 -3.79 -11.85 -26.76
CA ASP A 196 -3.90 -13.03 -27.64
C ASP A 196 -2.92 -14.13 -27.19
N ALA A 197 -1.79 -13.75 -26.60
CA ALA A 197 -0.84 -14.67 -25.96
C ALA A 197 -1.27 -15.13 -24.55
N GLY A 198 -2.46 -14.75 -24.09
CA GLY A 198 -3.05 -15.22 -22.83
C GLY A 198 -2.75 -14.37 -21.60
N THR A 199 -2.02 -13.25 -21.73
CA THR A 199 -1.71 -12.32 -20.63
C THR A 199 -2.86 -11.35 -20.36
N LEU A 200 -3.22 -11.14 -19.10
CA LEU A 200 -4.30 -10.23 -18.72
C LEU A 200 -4.00 -8.78 -19.16
N CYS A 201 -4.88 -8.20 -19.99
CA CYS A 201 -4.72 -6.85 -20.54
C CYS A 201 -6.08 -6.19 -20.74
N PHE A 202 -6.27 -5.00 -20.18
CA PHE A 202 -7.54 -4.26 -20.14
C PHE A 202 -7.69 -3.25 -21.28
N GLY A 203 -6.75 -3.25 -22.24
CA GLY A 203 -6.79 -2.40 -23.44
C GLY A 203 -8.10 -2.43 -24.22
N PRO A 204 -8.82 -3.57 -24.33
CA PRO A 204 -10.09 -3.64 -25.06
C PRO A 204 -11.22 -2.76 -24.52
N ILE A 205 -11.14 -2.30 -23.27
CA ILE A 205 -12.19 -1.52 -22.59
C ILE A 205 -11.68 -0.17 -22.05
N THR A 206 -10.43 0.17 -22.34
CA THR A 206 -9.75 1.39 -21.84
C THR A 206 -9.79 2.47 -22.91
N SER A 207 -10.03 3.73 -22.55
CA SER A 207 -9.97 4.86 -23.48
C SER A 207 -8.60 5.01 -24.17
N VAL A 208 -8.60 5.49 -25.42
CA VAL A 208 -7.39 5.97 -26.13
C VAL A 208 -6.84 7.25 -25.50
N GLY A 209 -5.68 7.72 -25.97
CA GLY A 209 -5.04 8.97 -25.49
C GLY A 209 -3.80 8.77 -24.61
N CYS A 210 -3.43 7.53 -24.32
CA CYS A 210 -2.22 7.21 -23.58
C CYS A 210 -0.96 7.37 -24.42
N SER A 211 -0.08 8.32 -24.04
CA SER A 211 1.22 8.53 -24.68
C SER A 211 2.27 7.48 -24.32
N LEU A 212 2.15 6.85 -23.14
CA LEU A 212 3.09 5.84 -22.66
C LEU A 212 3.04 4.55 -23.46
N LYS A 213 1.87 4.23 -24.05
CA LYS A 213 1.61 3.02 -24.86
C LYS A 213 2.30 1.77 -24.30
N CYS A 214 2.09 1.47 -23.02
CA CYS A 214 2.82 0.43 -22.25
C CYS A 214 3.03 -0.90 -22.97
N PRO A 215 2.08 -1.41 -23.78
CA PRO A 215 2.29 -2.62 -24.58
C PRO A 215 3.50 -2.56 -25.52
N GLY A 216 3.93 -1.39 -25.98
CA GLY A 216 5.16 -1.25 -26.78
C GLY A 216 6.43 -1.66 -26.03
N ASN A 217 6.41 -1.65 -24.69
CA ASN A 217 7.50 -2.10 -23.84
C ASN A 217 7.27 -3.52 -23.29
N GLY A 218 6.25 -4.24 -23.77
CA GLY A 218 5.88 -5.58 -23.32
C GLY A 218 4.93 -5.62 -22.11
N ASP A 219 4.58 -4.48 -21.52
CA ASP A 219 3.65 -4.41 -20.38
C ASP A 219 2.18 -4.37 -20.82
N PRO A 220 1.25 -5.12 -20.20
CA PRO A 220 -0.17 -5.04 -20.55
C PRO A 220 -0.77 -3.67 -20.22
N CYS A 221 -1.85 -3.32 -20.92
CA CYS A 221 -2.65 -2.14 -20.57
C CYS A 221 -3.44 -2.44 -19.29
N VAL A 222 -3.34 -1.55 -18.30
CA VAL A 222 -3.99 -1.71 -16.98
C VAL A 222 -5.16 -0.78 -16.74
N GLY A 223 -5.60 -0.03 -17.76
CA GLY A 223 -6.82 0.78 -17.65
C GLY A 223 -6.67 2.18 -17.07
N CYS A 224 -5.45 2.74 -17.02
CA CYS A 224 -5.20 4.04 -16.37
C CYS A 224 -5.90 5.26 -17.01
N PHE A 225 -6.40 5.16 -18.23
CA PHE A 225 -7.18 6.22 -18.89
C PHE A 225 -8.70 6.04 -18.71
N GLY A 226 -9.11 5.11 -17.84
CA GLY A 226 -10.51 4.86 -17.56
C GLY A 226 -11.26 4.20 -18.74
N PRO A 227 -12.59 4.06 -18.62
CA PRO A 227 -13.41 3.34 -19.58
C PRO A 227 -13.54 4.04 -20.93
N ALA A 228 -13.55 3.25 -22.01
CA ALA A 228 -13.99 3.70 -23.34
C ALA A 228 -15.51 3.51 -23.48
N LYS A 229 -16.17 4.34 -24.30
CA LYS A 229 -17.61 4.19 -24.58
C LYS A 229 -17.95 2.93 -25.38
N SER A 230 -16.99 2.41 -26.14
CA SER A 230 -17.10 1.16 -26.88
C SER A 230 -16.07 0.13 -26.39
N ALA A 231 -16.20 -1.11 -26.84
CA ALA A 231 -15.25 -2.18 -26.56
C ALA A 231 -14.65 -2.72 -27.87
N HIS A 232 -13.38 -3.11 -27.82
CA HIS A 232 -12.69 -3.73 -28.95
C HIS A 232 -13.13 -5.20 -29.11
N GLU A 233 -13.04 -5.79 -30.30
CA GLU A 233 -13.44 -7.20 -30.57
C GLU A 233 -12.78 -8.22 -29.62
N ARG A 234 -11.55 -7.92 -29.18
CA ARG A 234 -10.76 -8.73 -28.24
C ARG A 234 -11.29 -8.73 -26.80
N VAL A 235 -12.32 -7.93 -26.50
CA VAL A 235 -12.98 -7.93 -25.19
C VAL A 235 -13.55 -9.30 -24.82
N SER A 236 -13.94 -10.10 -25.82
CA SER A 236 -14.37 -11.49 -25.64
C SER A 236 -13.34 -12.33 -24.87
N LYS A 237 -12.05 -12.23 -25.24
CA LYS A 237 -10.95 -12.92 -24.54
C LYS A 237 -10.71 -12.38 -23.14
N LEU A 238 -10.84 -11.06 -22.97
CA LEU A 238 -10.74 -10.43 -21.64
C LEU A 238 -11.85 -10.93 -20.71
N ILE A 239 -13.09 -11.04 -21.21
CA ILE A 239 -14.22 -11.57 -20.45
C ILE A 239 -13.95 -13.01 -20.01
N GLU A 240 -13.58 -13.90 -20.94
CA GLU A 240 -13.24 -15.30 -20.63
C GLU A 240 -12.15 -15.39 -19.54
N LYS A 241 -11.15 -14.54 -19.63
CA LYS A 241 -10.06 -14.50 -18.66
C LYS A 241 -10.52 -14.00 -17.30
N THR A 242 -11.40 -13.00 -17.25
CA THR A 242 -11.98 -12.47 -16.01
C THR A 242 -12.98 -13.41 -15.35
N GLN A 243 -13.54 -14.39 -16.08
CA GLN A 243 -14.33 -15.46 -15.46
C GLN A 243 -13.44 -16.46 -14.69
N ASN A 244 -12.15 -16.50 -15.00
CA ASN A 244 -11.18 -17.43 -14.41
C ASN A 244 -10.12 -16.70 -13.56
N ILE A 245 -10.48 -15.61 -12.87
CA ILE A 245 -9.52 -14.78 -12.09
C ILE A 245 -8.73 -15.58 -11.04
N GLY A 246 -9.31 -16.65 -10.49
CA GLY A 246 -8.62 -17.48 -9.51
C GLY A 246 -7.34 -18.18 -10.02
N SER A 247 -7.16 -18.30 -11.34
CA SER A 247 -6.00 -18.98 -11.95
C SER A 247 -4.95 -18.03 -12.52
N LEU A 248 -5.02 -16.73 -12.22
CA LEU A 248 -4.06 -15.75 -12.71
C LEU A 248 -2.64 -16.01 -12.20
N SER A 249 -1.67 -15.89 -13.10
CA SER A 249 -0.25 -15.89 -12.74
C SER A 249 0.12 -14.63 -11.95
N SER A 250 1.28 -14.64 -11.29
CA SER A 250 1.80 -13.50 -10.53
C SER A 250 1.73 -12.18 -11.33
N GLY A 251 2.35 -12.12 -12.51
CA GLY A 251 2.36 -10.90 -13.34
C GLY A 251 0.96 -10.39 -13.73
N GLU A 252 -0.02 -11.28 -13.80
CA GLU A 252 -1.41 -10.91 -14.11
C GLU A 252 -2.15 -10.40 -12.88
N LYS A 253 -1.84 -10.91 -11.69
CA LYS A 253 -2.34 -10.32 -10.44
C LYS A 253 -1.89 -8.86 -10.33
N LYS A 254 -0.64 -8.54 -10.68
CA LYS A 254 -0.17 -7.13 -10.74
C LYS A 254 -1.09 -6.28 -11.64
N SER A 255 -1.35 -6.76 -12.85
CA SER A 255 -2.19 -6.06 -13.82
C SER A 255 -3.62 -5.89 -13.31
N LEU A 256 -4.16 -6.89 -12.60
CA LEU A 256 -5.44 -6.82 -11.93
C LEU A 256 -5.45 -5.81 -10.77
N PHE A 257 -4.40 -5.79 -9.94
CA PHE A 257 -4.23 -4.80 -8.86
C PHE A 257 -4.21 -3.37 -9.41
N GLU A 258 -3.46 -3.14 -10.50
CA GLU A 258 -3.37 -1.85 -11.17
C GLU A 258 -4.71 -1.47 -11.81
N PHE A 259 -5.44 -2.41 -12.44
CA PHE A 259 -6.78 -2.18 -12.95
C PHE A 259 -7.81 -1.84 -11.87
N LEU A 260 -7.79 -2.57 -10.75
CA LEU A 260 -8.66 -2.30 -9.61
C LEU A 260 -8.48 -0.87 -9.11
N SER A 261 -7.23 -0.42 -8.97
CA SER A 261 -6.93 0.94 -8.50
C SER A 261 -7.22 1.99 -9.57
N LEU A 262 -6.71 1.81 -10.79
CA LEU A 262 -6.66 2.87 -11.81
C LEU A 262 -7.89 2.93 -12.72
N TYR A 263 -8.63 1.83 -12.86
CA TYR A 263 -9.83 1.76 -13.68
C TYR A 263 -11.09 1.72 -12.83
N LEU A 264 -11.15 0.82 -11.84
CA LEU A 264 -12.32 0.64 -10.98
C LEU A 264 -12.32 1.56 -9.74
N ASN A 265 -11.25 2.33 -9.51
CA ASN A 265 -11.08 3.16 -8.31
C ASN A 265 -11.35 2.40 -7.00
N VAL A 266 -11.01 1.11 -6.97
CA VAL A 266 -11.12 0.26 -5.79
C VAL A 266 -9.89 0.50 -4.92
N PRO A 267 -10.05 1.08 -3.72
CA PRO A 267 -8.92 1.24 -2.82
C PRO A 267 -8.59 -0.10 -2.19
N LEU A 268 -7.47 -0.69 -2.61
CA LEU A 268 -6.97 -1.97 -2.11
C LEU A 268 -6.32 -1.79 -0.74
N MET A 269 -7.13 -1.39 0.25
CA MET A 269 -6.77 -1.11 1.63
C MET A 269 -7.11 -2.31 2.51
N ALA A 270 -6.20 -2.71 3.40
CA ALA A 270 -6.46 -3.79 4.34
C ALA A 270 -7.47 -3.34 5.41
N GLY A 271 -8.35 -4.25 5.85
CA GLY A 271 -9.41 -3.94 6.82
C GLY A 271 -10.50 -3.00 6.31
N PHE A 272 -10.35 -2.42 5.11
CA PHE A 272 -11.43 -1.70 4.47
C PHE A 272 -12.45 -2.72 3.98
N ASP A 273 -13.65 -2.64 4.53
CA ASP A 273 -14.74 -3.46 4.04
C ASP A 273 -15.13 -2.95 2.64
N LEU A 274 -14.52 -3.51 1.59
CA LEU A 274 -14.99 -3.39 0.21
C LEU A 274 -16.47 -3.75 0.11
N SER A 275 -16.92 -4.60 1.03
CA SER A 275 -18.28 -5.00 1.21
C SER A 275 -19.12 -3.95 1.96
N GLY A 276 -18.60 -2.83 2.47
CA GLY A 276 -19.44 -1.72 2.94
C GLY A 276 -20.27 -1.07 1.82
N ASP A 277 -19.69 -0.93 0.62
CA ASP A 277 -20.34 -0.34 -0.56
C ASP A 277 -20.97 -1.46 -1.43
N ILE A 278 -20.26 -2.58 -1.60
CA ILE A 278 -20.78 -3.78 -2.29
C ILE A 278 -21.89 -4.47 -1.47
N LEU A 279 -21.84 -4.53 -0.13
CA LEU A 279 -22.98 -4.97 0.71
C LEU A 279 -24.05 -3.90 0.84
N ARG A 280 -23.78 -2.61 0.62
CA ARG A 280 -24.88 -1.65 0.48
C ARG A 280 -25.72 -2.02 -0.75
N GLN A 281 -25.06 -2.27 -1.88
CA GLN A 281 -25.68 -2.76 -3.12
C GLN A 281 -26.37 -4.14 -2.93
N ILE A 282 -25.75 -5.08 -2.20
CA ILE A 282 -26.32 -6.41 -1.92
C ILE A 282 -27.42 -6.37 -0.84
N SER A 283 -27.35 -5.46 0.13
CA SER A 283 -28.39 -5.30 1.18
C SER A 283 -29.70 -4.78 0.58
N GLU A 284 -29.61 -4.09 -0.56
CA GLU A 284 -30.75 -3.70 -1.40
C GLU A 284 -31.20 -4.81 -2.37
N GLY A 285 -30.54 -5.98 -2.34
CA GLY A 285 -30.95 -7.17 -3.12
C GLY A 285 -30.48 -7.21 -4.57
N ASN A 286 -29.58 -6.32 -5.00
CA ASN A 286 -29.14 -6.23 -6.40
C ASN A 286 -27.88 -7.08 -6.68
N GLU A 287 -27.70 -7.45 -7.96
CA GLU A 287 -26.46 -8.06 -8.48
C GLU A 287 -25.25 -7.13 -8.21
N VAL A 288 -24.04 -7.69 -8.17
CA VAL A 288 -22.80 -6.91 -7.96
C VAL A 288 -22.56 -6.06 -9.21
N GLU A 289 -23.00 -4.80 -9.18
CA GLU A 289 -22.80 -3.86 -10.26
C GLU A 289 -21.63 -2.91 -9.95
N THR A 290 -20.83 -2.64 -10.97
CA THR A 290 -19.75 -1.66 -10.89
C THR A 290 -20.29 -0.26 -10.57
N PRO A 291 -19.63 0.52 -9.69
CA PRO A 291 -20.09 1.86 -9.36
C PRO A 291 -19.79 2.88 -10.49
N LEU A 292 -19.07 2.45 -11.54
CA LEU A 292 -18.78 3.28 -12.71
C LEU A 292 -20.02 3.42 -13.59
N ALA A 293 -20.47 4.65 -13.77
CA ALA A 293 -21.56 4.96 -14.69
C ALA A 293 -21.10 4.94 -16.17
N ASN A 294 -22.04 4.69 -17.08
CA ASN A 294 -21.88 4.81 -18.53
C ASN A 294 -20.85 3.86 -19.18
N LEU A 295 -20.52 2.74 -18.53
CA LEU A 295 -19.74 1.67 -19.16
C LEU A 295 -20.50 1.02 -20.33
N SER A 296 -19.77 0.62 -21.37
CA SER A 296 -20.26 -0.35 -22.36
C SER A 296 -20.63 -1.67 -21.67
N ASP A 297 -21.57 -2.41 -22.26
CA ASP A 297 -22.04 -3.68 -21.68
C ASP A 297 -20.89 -4.66 -21.43
N GLN A 298 -19.91 -4.71 -22.35
CA GLN A 298 -18.75 -5.57 -22.21
C GLN A 298 -17.79 -5.09 -21.10
N ALA A 299 -17.58 -3.78 -20.96
CA ALA A 299 -16.78 -3.23 -19.86
C ALA A 299 -17.47 -3.45 -18.51
N ARG A 300 -18.80 -3.32 -18.44
CA ARG A 300 -19.60 -3.63 -17.27
C ARG A 300 -19.45 -5.10 -16.87
N GLN A 301 -19.52 -6.02 -17.84
CA GLN A 301 -19.33 -7.45 -17.58
C GLN A 301 -17.95 -7.76 -16.99
N VAL A 302 -16.87 -7.16 -17.55
CA VAL A 302 -15.51 -7.32 -17.03
C VAL A 302 -15.43 -6.81 -15.59
N ALA A 303 -15.96 -5.62 -15.31
CA ALA A 303 -15.98 -5.04 -13.98
C ALA A 303 -16.77 -5.91 -12.99
N THR A 304 -17.95 -6.39 -13.36
CA THR A 304 -18.78 -7.27 -12.54
C THR A 304 -18.08 -8.60 -12.23
N ASN A 305 -17.41 -9.22 -13.20
CA ASN A 305 -16.63 -10.45 -12.95
C ASN A 305 -15.54 -10.22 -11.89
N VAL A 306 -14.80 -9.11 -12.02
CA VAL A 306 -13.72 -8.74 -11.09
C VAL A 306 -14.26 -8.44 -9.69
N LEU A 307 -15.34 -7.65 -9.59
CA LEU A 307 -15.96 -7.31 -8.31
C LEU A 307 -16.62 -8.51 -7.65
N GLY A 308 -17.23 -9.42 -8.42
CA GLY A 308 -17.78 -10.69 -7.95
C GLY A 308 -16.69 -11.57 -7.33
N TYR A 309 -15.54 -11.69 -8.00
CA TYR A 309 -14.38 -12.40 -7.44
C TYR A 309 -13.91 -11.78 -6.11
N LEU A 310 -13.79 -10.44 -6.03
CA LEU A 310 -13.40 -9.76 -4.79
C LEU A 310 -14.41 -9.95 -3.65
N LYS A 311 -15.71 -9.99 -3.95
CA LYS A 311 -16.76 -10.28 -2.97
C LYS A 311 -16.59 -11.66 -2.33
N GLU A 312 -16.24 -12.66 -3.14
CA GLU A 312 -16.00 -14.03 -2.68
C GLU A 312 -14.62 -14.20 -2.01
N ASN A 313 -13.67 -13.32 -2.34
CA ASN A 313 -12.28 -13.37 -1.87
C ASN A 313 -11.92 -12.07 -1.13
N ARG A 314 -12.61 -11.81 -0.01
CA ARG A 314 -12.41 -10.59 0.81
C ARG A 314 -10.96 -10.39 1.26
N ASP A 315 -10.20 -11.47 1.37
CA ASP A 315 -8.80 -11.48 1.79
C ASP A 315 -7.83 -11.43 0.61
N PHE A 316 -8.29 -11.14 -0.62
CA PHE A 316 -7.44 -11.08 -1.82
C PHE A 316 -6.22 -10.16 -1.63
N HIS A 317 -6.39 -9.07 -0.88
CA HIS A 317 -5.32 -8.14 -0.53
C HIS A 317 -4.35 -8.72 0.53
N GLU A 318 -4.86 -9.59 1.40
CA GLU A 318 -4.09 -10.20 2.49
C GLU A 318 -3.27 -11.41 2.01
N GLY A 319 -3.76 -12.13 1.00
CA GLY A 319 -3.09 -13.30 0.42
C GLY A 319 -2.02 -12.99 -0.63
N SER A 320 -1.95 -11.76 -1.14
CA SER A 320 -0.96 -11.38 -2.17
C SER A 320 0.33 -10.81 -1.57
N THR A 321 1.47 -11.20 -2.17
CA THR A 321 2.81 -10.78 -1.75
C THR A 321 3.48 -9.96 -2.83
N VAL A 322 4.54 -9.23 -2.49
CA VAL A 322 5.30 -8.45 -3.48
C VAL A 322 5.82 -9.34 -4.62
N CYS A 323 6.10 -10.62 -4.36
CA CYS A 323 6.48 -11.60 -5.39
C CYS A 323 5.44 -11.76 -6.49
N ASP A 324 4.14 -11.58 -6.20
CA ASP A 324 3.12 -11.59 -7.24
C ASP A 324 3.35 -10.45 -8.24
N THR A 325 3.92 -9.32 -7.82
CA THR A 325 4.13 -8.15 -8.68
C THR A 325 5.58 -7.93 -9.12
N CYS A 326 6.46 -8.89 -8.82
CA CYS A 326 7.89 -8.79 -9.09
C CYS A 326 8.21 -9.14 -10.56
N PRO A 327 9.02 -8.34 -11.28
CA PRO A 327 9.37 -8.64 -12.67
C PRO A 327 10.49 -9.68 -12.81
N ARG A 328 11.10 -10.13 -11.71
CA ARG A 328 12.28 -11.00 -11.73
C ARG A 328 11.93 -12.47 -11.84
N ILE A 329 12.80 -13.24 -12.48
CA ILE A 329 12.62 -14.66 -12.76
C ILE A 329 13.14 -15.49 -11.57
N ILE A 330 12.29 -16.34 -11.00
CA ILE A 330 12.74 -17.34 -10.02
C ILE A 330 13.43 -18.45 -10.81
N GLY A 331 14.76 -18.50 -10.74
CA GLY A 331 15.58 -19.44 -11.47
C GLY A 331 15.91 -20.71 -10.67
N GLU A 332 16.58 -21.66 -11.33
CA GLU A 332 17.04 -22.89 -10.67
C GLU A 332 18.36 -22.71 -9.91
N LYS A 333 19.07 -21.61 -10.16
CA LYS A 333 20.38 -21.35 -9.55
C LYS A 333 20.23 -21.12 -8.05
N GLN A 334 20.97 -21.91 -7.28
CA GLN A 334 21.00 -21.85 -5.83
C GLN A 334 22.12 -20.89 -5.38
N PRO A 335 21.86 -19.98 -4.42
CA PRO A 335 22.90 -19.18 -3.82
C PRO A 335 23.87 -20.04 -3.00
N ASP A 336 25.14 -19.64 -2.98
CA ASP A 336 26.18 -20.26 -2.15
C ASP A 336 26.11 -19.81 -0.68
N ARG A 337 25.63 -18.58 -0.45
CA ARG A 337 25.50 -17.97 0.87
C ARG A 337 24.51 -16.82 0.86
N ILE A 338 24.16 -16.32 2.05
CA ILE A 338 23.45 -15.07 2.19
C ILE A 338 24.41 -13.89 2.03
N ARG A 339 24.01 -12.91 1.23
CA ARG A 339 24.76 -11.69 0.90
C ARG A 339 24.09 -10.49 1.55
N ARG A 340 24.92 -9.56 2.04
CA ARG A 340 24.50 -8.19 2.38
C ARG A 340 24.42 -7.35 1.12
N ASP A 341 23.65 -6.27 1.17
CA ASP A 341 23.35 -5.41 0.01
C ASP A 341 24.58 -4.82 -0.69
N TYR A 342 25.73 -4.72 0.00
CA TYR A 342 26.99 -4.24 -0.59
C TYR A 342 27.85 -5.34 -1.23
N GLU A 343 27.50 -6.61 -1.03
CA GLU A 343 28.33 -7.76 -1.45
C GLU A 343 28.09 -8.15 -2.90
N GLY A 344 28.67 -7.35 -3.79
CA GLY A 344 28.54 -7.52 -5.24
C GLY A 344 27.37 -6.74 -5.81
N LEU A 345 27.16 -6.88 -7.12
CA LEU A 345 26.05 -6.24 -7.83
C LEU A 345 25.14 -7.33 -8.38
N PRO A 346 23.86 -7.41 -7.96
CA PRO A 346 22.93 -8.36 -8.53
C PRO A 346 22.69 -8.04 -10.02
N ASN A 347 22.42 -9.06 -10.83
CA ASN A 347 21.87 -8.85 -12.16
C ASN A 347 20.37 -8.48 -12.05
N MET A 348 19.79 -7.93 -13.12
CA MET A 348 18.42 -7.42 -13.12
C MET A 348 17.33 -8.48 -13.34
N ASP A 349 17.69 -9.61 -13.94
CA ASP A 349 16.72 -10.58 -14.46
C ASP A 349 16.37 -11.63 -13.40
N ASP A 350 17.38 -12.18 -12.74
CA ASP A 350 17.21 -13.25 -11.76
C ASP A 350 16.63 -12.72 -10.43
N CYS A 351 15.85 -13.55 -9.77
CA CYS A 351 15.35 -13.31 -8.42
C CYS A 351 16.52 -13.06 -7.46
N LEU A 352 16.43 -11.98 -6.68
CA LEU A 352 17.48 -11.58 -5.74
C LEU A 352 17.74 -12.64 -4.66
N ILE A 353 16.74 -13.42 -4.28
CA ILE A 353 16.88 -14.55 -3.36
C ILE A 353 17.74 -15.65 -3.97
N ASN A 354 17.54 -15.98 -5.25
CA ASN A 354 18.38 -16.94 -5.99
C ASN A 354 19.83 -16.43 -6.19
N GLN A 355 20.03 -15.12 -6.10
CA GLN A 355 21.35 -14.49 -6.11
C GLN A 355 21.98 -14.38 -4.70
N GLY A 356 21.25 -14.75 -3.64
CA GLY A 356 21.72 -14.78 -2.25
C GLY A 356 21.38 -13.56 -1.41
N TYR A 357 20.67 -12.56 -1.94
CA TYR A 357 20.30 -11.36 -1.19
C TYR A 357 19.03 -11.56 -0.38
N ILE A 358 18.96 -10.92 0.79
CA ILE A 358 17.75 -10.92 1.63
C ILE A 358 16.71 -10.01 0.99
N CYS A 359 15.64 -10.59 0.45
CA CYS A 359 14.54 -9.84 -0.18
C CYS A 359 13.22 -10.20 0.49
N MET A 360 12.64 -9.28 1.25
CA MET A 360 11.42 -9.49 2.05
C MET A 360 10.15 -9.67 1.21
N GLY A 361 10.25 -9.61 -0.12
CA GLY A 361 9.11 -9.67 -1.03
C GLY A 361 8.13 -10.83 -0.80
N PRO A 362 8.58 -12.08 -0.53
CA PRO A 362 7.70 -13.23 -0.33
C PRO A 362 6.84 -13.14 0.94
N VAL A 363 7.25 -12.31 1.90
CA VAL A 363 6.61 -12.19 3.22
C VAL A 363 6.05 -10.78 3.47
N THR A 364 6.01 -9.96 2.42
CA THR A 364 5.51 -8.58 2.43
C THR A 364 4.25 -8.47 1.58
N ARG A 365 3.25 -7.73 2.05
CA ARG A 365 2.01 -7.45 1.30
C ARG A 365 2.29 -6.80 -0.05
N ALA A 366 1.52 -7.19 -1.07
CA ALA A 366 1.54 -6.55 -2.39
C ALA A 366 0.99 -5.11 -2.35
N GLY A 367 1.11 -4.39 -3.48
CA GLY A 367 0.57 -3.03 -3.65
C GLY A 367 1.62 -2.05 -4.20
N CYS A 368 2.89 -2.23 -3.84
CA CYS A 368 3.97 -1.38 -4.36
C CYS A 368 4.32 -1.69 -5.82
N GLY A 369 3.88 -2.79 -6.42
CA GLY A 369 4.22 -3.17 -7.80
C GLY A 369 5.70 -3.49 -8.01
N GLY A 370 6.40 -3.90 -6.93
CA GLY A 370 7.80 -4.34 -6.96
C GLY A 370 8.82 -3.23 -7.24
N LEU A 371 8.57 -1.98 -6.85
CA LEU A 371 9.41 -0.82 -7.18
C LEU A 371 10.90 -1.01 -6.89
N CYS A 372 11.27 -1.54 -5.72
CA CYS A 372 12.66 -1.75 -5.34
C CYS A 372 13.42 -2.61 -6.37
N MET A 373 12.78 -3.67 -6.84
CA MET A 373 13.40 -4.64 -7.75
C MET A 373 13.66 -4.06 -9.14
N ARG A 374 12.89 -3.02 -9.55
CA ARG A 374 13.09 -2.29 -10.81
C ARG A 374 14.33 -1.40 -10.81
N VAL A 375 14.84 -1.06 -9.62
CA VAL A 375 16.08 -0.29 -9.43
C VAL A 375 17.19 -1.14 -8.82
N ASN A 376 17.11 -2.46 -9.02
CA ASN A 376 18.09 -3.44 -8.56
C ASN A 376 18.28 -3.55 -7.04
N ALA A 377 17.24 -3.22 -6.26
CA ALA A 377 17.28 -3.32 -4.80
C ALA A 377 16.31 -4.40 -4.29
N PRO A 378 16.69 -5.17 -3.25
CA PRO A 378 15.78 -6.09 -2.59
C PRO A 378 14.62 -5.36 -1.91
N CYS A 379 13.47 -6.03 -1.83
CA CYS A 379 12.34 -5.53 -1.04
C CYS A 379 12.73 -5.50 0.43
N SER A 380 12.53 -4.36 1.10
CA SER A 380 12.80 -4.22 2.54
C SER A 380 11.57 -4.44 3.43
N GLY A 381 10.39 -4.69 2.85
CA GLY A 381 9.18 -5.01 3.62
C GLY A 381 8.30 -3.83 4.04
N CYS A 382 8.42 -2.68 3.37
CA CYS A 382 7.77 -1.45 3.83
C CYS A 382 6.24 -1.41 3.72
N TYR A 383 5.61 -2.34 3.02
CA TYR A 383 4.14 -2.45 2.91
C TYR A 383 3.50 -3.28 4.05
N GLY A 384 4.31 -3.83 4.95
CA GLY A 384 3.87 -4.65 6.09
C GLY A 384 3.90 -6.15 5.80
N GLN A 385 3.81 -6.93 6.87
CA GLN A 385 3.86 -8.39 6.81
C GLN A 385 2.58 -8.95 6.18
N SER A 386 2.70 -10.02 5.38
CA SER A 386 1.53 -10.73 4.85
C SER A 386 0.86 -11.68 5.85
N ALA A 387 1.48 -11.93 7.00
CA ALA A 387 0.89 -12.62 8.15
C ALA A 387 1.36 -11.95 9.44
N TRP A 388 0.51 -11.91 10.47
CA TRP A 388 0.79 -11.24 11.74
C TRP A 388 0.88 -12.24 12.89
N ASN A 389 1.49 -11.84 14.00
CA ASN A 389 1.66 -12.66 15.22
C ASN A 389 2.45 -13.95 14.98
N VAL A 390 3.45 -13.88 14.10
CA VAL A 390 4.35 -14.97 13.75
C VAL A 390 5.80 -14.52 13.94
N ASP A 391 6.71 -15.47 14.10
CA ASP A 391 8.14 -15.17 13.96
C ASP A 391 8.44 -14.91 12.49
N GLN A 392 8.62 -13.64 12.15
CA GLN A 392 8.79 -13.21 10.77
C GLN A 392 10.13 -13.67 10.17
N ALA A 393 11.17 -13.86 10.99
CA ALA A 393 12.47 -14.37 10.54
C ALA A 393 12.36 -15.84 10.16
N GLU A 394 11.78 -16.65 11.04
CA GLU A 394 11.48 -18.06 10.77
C GLU A 394 10.62 -18.18 9.53
N ARG A 395 9.46 -17.50 9.49
CA ARG A 395 8.54 -17.51 8.35
C ARG A 395 9.21 -17.14 7.03
N TYR A 396 10.08 -16.13 7.03
CA TYR A 396 10.87 -15.78 5.86
C TYR A 396 11.74 -16.97 5.43
N ALA A 397 12.50 -17.54 6.35
CA ALA A 397 13.37 -18.68 6.06
C ALA A 397 12.58 -19.88 5.54
N GLU A 398 11.43 -20.23 6.13
CA GLU A 398 10.58 -21.33 5.62
C GLU A 398 10.10 -21.04 4.19
N THR A 399 9.55 -19.84 3.97
CA THR A 399 9.02 -19.44 2.67
C THR A 399 10.10 -19.49 1.58
N VAL A 400 11.30 -19.04 1.92
CA VAL A 400 12.45 -19.02 1.01
C VAL A 400 12.90 -20.44 0.65
N VAL A 401 13.06 -21.31 1.64
CA VAL A 401 13.46 -22.71 1.42
C VAL A 401 12.43 -23.45 0.57
N GLU A 402 11.14 -23.27 0.84
CA GLU A 402 10.06 -23.96 0.14
C GLU A 402 9.86 -23.49 -1.31
N LYS A 403 9.93 -22.17 -1.56
CA LYS A 403 9.47 -21.59 -2.82
C LYS A 403 10.56 -21.11 -3.76
N PHE A 404 11.80 -20.97 -3.28
CA PHE A 404 12.87 -20.33 -4.05
C PHE A 404 14.06 -21.24 -4.34
N ASN A 405 13.96 -22.55 -4.03
CA ASN A 405 14.98 -23.54 -4.36
C ASN A 405 16.40 -23.06 -3.98
N THR A 406 16.60 -22.60 -2.75
CA THR A 406 17.85 -21.93 -2.38
C THR A 406 19.02 -22.87 -2.11
N GLY A 407 18.78 -24.16 -1.92
CA GLY A 407 19.80 -25.12 -1.48
C GLY A 407 20.32 -24.90 -0.04
N LEU A 408 19.85 -23.85 0.64
CA LEU A 408 20.19 -23.52 2.03
C LEU A 408 19.10 -24.03 2.97
N THR A 409 19.45 -24.42 4.19
CA THR A 409 18.48 -24.70 5.27
C THR A 409 18.04 -23.42 5.99
N LYS A 410 16.96 -23.48 6.76
CA LYS A 410 16.49 -22.34 7.58
C LYS A 410 17.59 -21.85 8.53
N GLU A 411 18.25 -22.77 9.21
CA GLU A 411 19.32 -22.49 10.17
C GLU A 411 20.52 -21.84 9.47
N GLN A 412 20.86 -22.28 8.27
CA GLN A 412 21.91 -21.67 7.47
C GLN A 412 21.55 -20.24 7.06
N ILE A 413 20.31 -19.98 6.67
CA ILE A 413 19.85 -18.62 6.33
C ILE A 413 19.93 -17.73 7.58
N LEU A 414 19.30 -18.14 8.68
CA LEU A 414 19.16 -17.32 9.88
C LEU A 414 20.50 -17.04 10.57
N SER A 415 21.40 -18.03 10.66
CA SER A 415 22.73 -17.86 11.28
C SER A 415 23.67 -16.89 10.53
N GLN A 416 23.41 -16.64 9.25
CA GLN A 416 24.18 -15.70 8.44
C GLN A 416 23.70 -14.25 8.58
N VAL A 417 22.47 -14.01 9.06
CA VAL A 417 21.92 -12.68 9.27
C VAL A 417 22.40 -12.10 10.59
N LYS A 418 23.13 -10.98 10.53
CA LYS A 418 23.74 -10.34 11.71
C LYS A 418 22.78 -9.49 12.53
N ASP A 419 21.73 -8.98 11.90
CA ASP A 419 20.70 -8.17 12.53
C ASP A 419 19.32 -8.69 12.09
N PRO A 420 18.80 -9.74 12.75
CA PRO A 420 17.53 -10.34 12.37
C PRO A 420 16.36 -9.37 12.48
N VAL A 421 16.30 -8.55 13.53
CA VAL A 421 15.19 -7.61 13.75
C VAL A 421 15.20 -6.51 12.69
N GLY A 422 16.35 -5.88 12.45
CA GLY A 422 16.49 -4.87 11.41
C GLY A 422 16.38 -5.41 9.98
N ALA A 423 16.58 -6.71 9.76
CA ALA A 423 16.36 -7.35 8.46
C ALA A 423 14.90 -7.74 8.22
N PHE A 424 14.27 -8.39 9.20
CA PHE A 424 12.97 -9.05 9.00
C PHE A 424 11.77 -8.23 9.50
N GLU A 425 11.99 -7.28 10.40
CA GLU A 425 10.91 -6.49 11.03
C GLU A 425 11.19 -4.98 11.02
N LYS A 426 12.06 -4.52 10.12
CA LYS A 426 12.42 -3.10 9.94
C LYS A 426 11.24 -2.13 9.99
N PHE A 427 10.09 -2.53 9.44
CA PHE A 427 8.90 -1.67 9.32
C PHE A 427 7.75 -2.07 10.25
N THR A 428 7.89 -3.15 11.02
CA THR A 428 6.75 -3.80 11.69
C THR A 428 7.03 -4.22 13.13
N TYR A 429 8.26 -4.06 13.62
CA TYR A 429 8.62 -4.42 14.99
C TYR A 429 7.76 -3.70 16.04
N GLY A 430 7.45 -2.42 15.83
CA GLY A 430 6.57 -1.63 16.70
C GLY A 430 5.13 -2.17 16.80
N ALA A 431 4.70 -3.01 15.85
CA ALA A 431 3.40 -3.66 15.86
C ALA A 431 3.38 -4.97 16.66
N ARG A 432 4.49 -5.45 17.24
CA ARG A 432 4.47 -6.69 18.03
C ARG A 432 3.54 -6.58 19.23
N ASP A 433 2.85 -7.67 19.54
CA ASP A 433 1.85 -7.71 20.62
C ASP A 433 2.42 -7.45 22.00
N LYS A 434 3.71 -7.71 22.24
CA LYS A 434 4.40 -7.32 23.48
C LYS A 434 4.44 -5.80 23.73
N PHE A 435 4.20 -5.00 22.69
CA PHE A 435 4.11 -3.54 22.78
C PHE A 435 2.67 -3.03 22.82
N LYS A 436 1.67 -3.92 22.85
CA LYS A 436 0.30 -3.54 23.22
C LYS A 436 0.36 -3.03 24.66
N GLY A 437 0.23 -1.71 24.83
CA GLY A 437 0.06 -1.13 26.15
C GLY A 437 -1.11 -1.80 26.85
N GLY A 438 -0.87 -2.38 28.03
CA GLY A 438 -1.94 -2.56 29.00
C GLY A 438 -2.47 -1.18 29.31
N ALA A 439 -3.73 -0.94 28.94
CA ALA A 439 -4.47 0.24 29.36
C ALA A 439 -4.57 0.32 30.89
#